data_AF-A0A957FCI9-F1
#
_entry.id   AF-A0A957FCI9-F1
#
_cell.length_a   1.000
_cell.length_b   1.000
_cell.length_c   1.000
_cell.angle_alpha   90.00
_cell.angle_beta   90.00
_cell.angle_gamma   90.00
#
_symmetry.space_group_name_H-M   'P 1'
#
loop_
_entity.id
_entity.type
_entity.pdbx_description
1 polymer ?
#
loop_
_entity_poly.entity_id
_entity_poly.type
_entity_poly.pdbx_seq_one_letter_code
_entity_poly.pdbx_strand_id
1 'polypeptide(L)' 'MLPIFVIVLIDLLGLTVIIPLLPLYATSYGANAAIIGALGATYPVMQFIGAPLLGRLSDRYGRKPILI' A
#
# COMPACT_ATOMS: atom_id res chain seq x y z
N MET A 1 -9.48 -17.63 -7.43
CA MET A 1 -8.39 -17.73 -6.43
C MET A 1 -7.03 -17.44 -7.06
N LEU A 2 -6.69 -18.05 -8.20
CA LEU A 2 -5.42 -17.75 -8.90
C LEU A 2 -5.19 -16.24 -9.20
N PRO A 3 -6.17 -15.46 -9.71
CA PRO A 3 -5.93 -14.03 -9.98
C PRO A 3 -5.63 -13.23 -8.70
N ILE A 4 -6.35 -13.53 -7.62
CA ILE A 4 -6.16 -12.88 -6.31
C ILE A 4 -4.76 -13.20 -5.77
N PHE A 5 -4.32 -14.46 -5.90
CA PHE A 5 -2.97 -14.85 -5.48
C PHE A 5 -1.89 -14.08 -6.25
N VAL A 6 -2.04 -13.94 -7.57
CA VAL A 6 -1.09 -13.17 -8.40
C VAL A 6 -1.09 -11.70 -8.00
N ILE A 7 -2.25 -11.09 -7.76
CA ILE A 7 -2.36 -9.69 -7.31
C ILE A 7 -1.62 -9.50 -5.97
N VAL A 8 -1.90 -10.35 -4.99
CA VAL A 8 -1.25 -10.28 -3.66
C VAL A 8 0.25 -10.54 -3.76
N LEU A 9 0.68 -11.47 -4.60
CA LEU A 9 2.10 -11.74 -4.83
C LEU A 9 2.82 -10.51 -5.39
N ILE A 10 2.25 -9.87 -6.43
CA ILE A 10 2.81 -8.66 -7.03
C ILE A 10 2.87 -7.52 -6.01
N ASP A 11 1.83 -7.36 -5.20
CA ASP A 11 1.76 -6.33 -4.15
C ASP A 11 2.87 -6.50 -3.09
N LEU A 12 3.06 -7.73 -2.59
CA LEU A 12 4.10 -8.04 -1.61
C LEU A 12 5.51 -7.82 -2.17
N LEU A 13 5.74 -8.18 -3.44
CA LEU A 13 7.02 -7.92 -4.11
C LEU A 13 7.27 -6.42 -4.27
N GLY A 14 6.26 -5.66 -4.71
CA GLY A 14 6.34 -4.21 -4.84
C GLY A 14 6.67 -3.52 -3.51
N LEU A 15 5.96 -3.89 -2.44
CA LEU A 15 6.17 -3.35 -1.11
C LEU A 15 7.57 -3.68 -0.55
N THR A 16 8.05 -4.90 -0.79
CA THR A 16 9.42 -5.32 -0.40
C THR A 16 10.50 -4.51 -1.10
N VAL A 17 10.29 -4.14 -2.37
CA VAL A 17 11.22 -3.31 -3.13
C VAL A 17 11.13 -1.84 -2.71
N ILE A 18 9.91 -1.32 -2.47
CA ILE A 18 9.70 0.10 -2.15
C ILE A 18 10.21 0.47 -0.75
N ILE A 19 9.98 -0.38 0.27
CA ILE A 19 10.37 -0.09 1.67
C ILE A 19 11.84 0.36 1.83
N PRO A 20 12.85 -0.34 1.27
CA PRO A 20 14.24 0.09 1.38
C PRO A 20 14.61 1.23 0.43
N LEU A 21 13.96 1.33 -0.73
CA LEU A 21 14.26 2.36 -1.72
C LEU A 21 13.74 3.74 -1.30
N LEU A 22 12.57 3.80 -0.68
CA LEU A 22 11.96 5.06 -0.25
C LEU A 22 12.88 5.91 0.65
N PRO A 23 13.46 5.40 1.75
CA PRO A 23 14.40 6.18 2.56
C PRO A 23 15.70 6.50 1.82
N LEU A 24 16.18 5.61 0.94
CA LEU A 24 17.39 5.85 0.15
C LEU A 24 17.22 7.03 -0.82
N TYR A 25 16.09 7.06 -1.53
CA TYR A 25 15.78 8.20 -2.40
C TYR A 25 15.45 9.45 -1.60
N ALA A 26 14.65 9.35 -0.54
CA ALA A 26 14.30 10.51 0.28
C ALA A 26 15.55 11.19 0.85
N THR A 27 16.52 10.42 1.35
CA THR A 27 17.82 10.96 1.80
C THR A 27 18.62 11.58 0.66
N SER A 28 18.62 10.99 -0.55
CA SER A 28 19.26 11.61 -1.72
C SER A 28 18.65 12.96 -2.13
N TYR A 29 17.37 13.18 -1.85
CA TYR A 29 16.66 14.46 -2.04
C TYR A 29 16.81 15.42 -0.84
N GLY A 30 17.61 15.07 0.18
CA GLY A 30 17.83 15.90 1.36
C GLY A 30 16.72 15.82 2.41
N ALA A 31 15.87 14.79 2.40
CA ALA A 31 14.83 14.61 3.40
C ALA A 31 15.44 14.29 4.78
N ASN A 32 14.87 14.90 5.82
CA ASN A 32 15.22 14.59 7.22
C ASN A 32 14.47 13.35 7.73
N ALA A 33 14.86 12.84 8.91
CA ALA A 33 14.26 11.66 9.51
C ALA A 33 12.74 11.79 9.76
N ALA A 34 12.26 12.99 10.07
CA ALA A 34 10.84 13.25 10.28
C ALA A 34 10.02 13.08 8.98
N ILE A 35 10.54 13.58 7.85
CA ILE A 35 9.89 13.43 6.54
C ILE A 35 9.88 11.96 6.11
N ILE A 36 10.99 11.24 6.30
CA ILE A 36 11.07 9.80 6.00
C ILE A 36 10.04 9.02 6.85
N GLY A 37 9.95 9.35 8.14
CA GLY A 37 8.94 8.78 9.03
C GLY A 37 7.51 9.07 8.58
N ALA A 38 7.22 10.31 8.17
CA ALA A 38 5.90 10.70 7.66
C ALA A 38 5.54 9.99 6.34
N LEU A 39 6.50 9.85 5.42
CA LEU A 39 6.33 9.09 4.18
C LEU A 39 6.06 7.61 4.47
N GLY A 40 6.83 7.00 5.39
CA GLY A 40 6.62 5.62 5.82
C GLY A 40 5.26 5.43 6.50
N ALA A 41 4.79 6.40 7.29
CA ALA A 41 3.49 6.37 7.95
C ALA A 41 2.30 6.56 6.99
N THR A 42 2.54 7.11 5.80
CA THR A 42 1.46 7.35 4.82
C THR A 42 0.80 6.05 4.38
N TYR A 43 1.57 4.98 4.14
CA TYR A 43 1.02 3.68 3.75
C TYR A 43 0.04 3.07 4.78
N PRO A 44 0.42 2.86 6.06
CA PRO A 44 -0.50 2.31 7.06
C PRO A 44 -1.68 3.25 7.35
N VAL A 45 -1.51 4.58 7.29
CA VAL A 45 -2.62 5.54 7.45
C VAL A 45 -3.64 5.38 6.33
N MET A 46 -3.18 5.31 5.08
CA MET A 46 -4.07 5.09 3.93
C MET A 46 -4.70 3.70 3.97
N GLN A 47 -3.98 2.69 4.45
CA GLN A 47 -4.52 1.34 4.63
C GLN A 47 -5.60 1.31 5.72
N PHE A 48 -5.40 2.02 6.83
CA PHE A 48 -6.37 2.13 7.92
C PHE A 48 -7.69 2.75 7.46
N ILE A 49 -7.64 3.74 6.56
CA ILE A 49 -8.83 4.40 6.01
C ILE A 49 -9.41 3.61 4.83
N GLY A 50 -8.55 3.17 3.91
CA GLY A 50 -8.93 2.51 2.67
C GLY A 50 -9.49 1.10 2.87
N ALA A 51 -8.93 0.32 3.80
CA ALA A 51 -9.40 -1.04 4.06
C ALA A 51 -10.89 -1.12 4.49
N PRO A 52 -11.37 -0.33 5.48
CA PRO A 52 -12.79 -0.34 5.83
C PRO A 52 -13.68 0.28 4.74
N LEU A 53 -13.21 1.31 4.02
CA LEU A 53 -13.97 1.90 2.91
C LEU A 53 -14.20 0.88 1.79
N LEU A 54 -13.13 0.25 1.31
CA LEU A 54 -13.18 -0.76 0.26
C LEU A 54 -13.91 -2.02 0.73
N GLY A 55 -13.75 -2.42 1.99
CA GLY A 55 -14.50 -3.54 2.58
C GLY A 55 -16.00 -3.32 2.56
N ARG A 56 -16.46 -2.15 3.03
CA ARG A 56 -17.89 -1.77 3.01
C ARG A 56 -18.43 -1.65 1.59
N LEU A 57 -17.63 -1.12 0.66
CA LEU A 57 -18.01 -1.04 -0.74
C LEU A 57 -18.15 -2.45 -1.34
N SER A 58 -17.19 -3.32 -1.05
CA SER A 58 -17.13 -4.74 -1.48
C SER A 58 -18.34 -5.53 -1.00
N ASP A 59 -18.77 -5.30 0.22
CA ASP A 59 -19.97 -5.94 0.78
C ASP A 59 -21.27 -5.45 0.12
N ARG A 60 -21.30 -4.22 -0.42
CA ARG A 60 -22.50 -3.63 -1.05
C ARG A 60 -22.64 -3.96 -2.53
N TYR A 61 -21.56 -3.90 -3.29
CA TYR A 61 -21.57 -4.10 -4.76
C TYR A 61 -21.07 -5.49 -5.18
N GLY A 62 -20.65 -6.32 -4.23
CA GLY A 62 -20.09 -7.64 -4.46
C GLY A 62 -18.56 -7.61 -4.59
N ARG A 63 -17.92 -8.68 -4.09
CA ARG A 63 -16.46 -8.75 -3.94
C ARG A 63 -15.67 -8.81 -5.26
N LYS A 64 -16.29 -9.30 -6.33
CA LYS A 64 -15.63 -9.45 -7.65
C LYS A 64 -15.39 -8.12 -8.38
N PRO A 65 -16.39 -7.22 -8.57
CA PRO A 65 -16.17 -5.97 -9.30
C PRO A 65 -15.32 -4.92 -8.58
N ILE A 66 -15.02 -5.11 -7.29
CA ILE A 66 -14.23 -4.15 -6.50
C ILE A 66 -12.78 -4.61 -6.35
N LEU A 67 -12.50 -5.90 -6.53
CA LEU A 67 -11.17 -6.48 -6.40
C LEU A 67 -10.45 -6.63 -7.75
N ILE A 68 -11.19 -6.55 -8.86
CA ILE A 68 -10.71 -6.72 -10.24
C ILE A 68 -10.91 -5.38 -10.95
#